data_AF-A0A9D0C189-F1
#
_entry.id   AF-A0A9D0C189-F1
#
_cell.length_a   1.000
_cell.length_b   1.000
_cell.length_c   1.000
_cell.angle_alpha   90.00
_cell.angle_beta   90.00
_cell.angle_gamma   90.00
#
_symmetry.space_group_name_H-M   'P 1'
#
loop_
_entity.id
_entity.type
_entity.pdbx_description
1 polymer ?
#
loop_
_entity_poly.entity_id
_entity_poly.type
_entity_poly.pdbx_seq_one_letter_code
_entity_poly.pdbx_strand_id
1 'polypeptide(L)'
;MAGALALSLQAGAAPGASRPTVAFSCPAAAPDALCAALETEIARRAAPRPLQDAPAAHREALSITLELTRQQDDLLEGRLLWQTPDGRNGESPLVEVVSTDRPIDARALEGFARALLQVSDLPL
;
A
#
# COMPACT_ATOMS: atom_id res chain seq x y z
N MET A 1 -50.40 -35.84 -21.60
CA MET A 1 -50.02 -34.57 -20.97
C MET A 1 -48.74 -34.81 -20.20
N ALA A 2 -47.58 -34.47 -20.77
CA ALA A 2 -46.28 -34.69 -20.15
C ALA A 2 -45.85 -33.39 -19.45
N GLY A 3 -45.81 -33.40 -18.11
CA GLY A 3 -45.34 -32.28 -17.30
C GLY A 3 -43.83 -32.34 -17.13
N ALA A 4 -43.12 -31.31 -17.59
CA ALA A 4 -41.68 -31.17 -17.39
C ALA A 4 -41.40 -30.65 -15.97
N LEU A 5 -40.66 -31.44 -15.18
CA LEU A 5 -40.12 -31.06 -13.88
C LEU A 5 -38.85 -30.23 -14.09
N ALA A 6 -38.93 -28.92 -13.83
CA ALA A 6 -37.75 -28.05 -13.80
C ALA A 6 -37.03 -28.21 -12.46
N LEU A 7 -35.86 -28.87 -12.47
CA LEU A 7 -34.93 -28.85 -11.34
C LEU A 7 -34.18 -27.52 -11.33
N SER A 8 -34.46 -26.67 -10.34
CA SER A 8 -33.71 -25.44 -10.09
C SER A 8 -32.41 -25.78 -9.37
N LEU A 9 -31.28 -25.74 -10.09
CA LEU A 9 -29.95 -25.74 -9.47
C LEU A 9 -29.74 -24.40 -8.76
N GLN A 10 -29.75 -24.42 -7.42
CA GLN A 10 -29.24 -23.31 -6.60
C GLN A 10 -27.72 -23.42 -6.57
N ALA A 11 -27.07 -22.67 -7.46
CA ALA A 11 -25.64 -22.41 -7.37
C ALA A 11 -25.39 -21.56 -6.11
N GLY A 12 -24.99 -22.22 -5.02
CA GLY A 12 -24.50 -21.54 -3.83
C GLY A 12 -23.27 -20.72 -4.18
N ALA A 13 -23.41 -19.40 -4.23
CA ALA A 13 -22.27 -18.50 -4.24
C ALA A 13 -21.54 -18.70 -2.91
N ALA A 14 -20.36 -19.34 -2.96
CA ALA A 14 -19.47 -19.36 -1.81
C ALA A 14 -19.22 -17.90 -1.39
N PRO A 15 -19.33 -17.57 -0.08
CA PRO A 15 -18.99 -16.24 0.39
C PRO A 15 -17.55 -15.96 -0.03
N GLY A 16 -17.38 -15.03 -0.97
CA GLY A 16 -16.08 -14.67 -1.50
C GLY A 16 -15.20 -14.30 -0.31
N ALA A 17 -14.09 -15.00 -0.14
CA ALA A 17 -13.07 -14.64 0.82
C ALA A 17 -12.70 -13.17 0.55
N SER A 18 -13.17 -12.28 1.43
CA SER A 18 -12.90 -10.85 1.33
C SER A 18 -11.38 -10.72 1.38
N ARG A 19 -10.77 -10.33 0.26
CA ARG A 19 -9.31 -10.18 0.23
C ARG A 19 -8.97 -9.06 1.21
N PRO A 20 -7.96 -9.24 2.08
CA PRO A 20 -7.63 -8.23 3.07
C PRO A 20 -7.31 -6.91 2.34
N THR A 21 -7.96 -5.85 2.77
CA THR A 21 -7.72 -4.48 2.29
C THR A 21 -6.27 -4.09 2.60
N VAL A 22 -5.67 -3.20 1.81
CA VAL A 22 -4.42 -2.54 2.18
C VAL A 22 -4.76 -1.16 2.73
N ALA A 23 -4.24 -0.84 3.91
CA ALA A 23 -4.34 0.46 4.53
C ALA A 23 -2.99 1.16 4.44
N PHE A 24 -2.95 2.35 3.85
CA PHE A 24 -1.72 3.14 3.78
C PHE A 24 -1.85 4.40 4.65
N SER A 25 -0.76 4.74 5.34
CA SER A 25 -0.64 5.94 6.16
C SER A 25 0.61 6.70 5.77
N CYS A 26 0.43 7.95 5.36
CA CYS A 26 1.51 8.90 5.11
C CYS A 26 1.59 9.89 6.29
N PRO A 27 2.80 10.23 6.79
CA PRO A 27 2.92 11.20 7.86
C PRO A 27 2.59 12.60 7.33
N ALA A 28 1.92 13.43 8.13
CA ALA A 28 1.48 14.77 7.71
C ALA A 28 2.63 15.72 7.31
N ALA A 29 3.87 15.41 7.69
CA ALA A 29 5.06 16.16 7.31
C ALA A 29 5.62 15.76 5.93
N ALA A 30 5.20 14.61 5.38
CA ALA A 30 5.67 14.15 4.08
C ALA A 30 5.13 15.06 2.94
N PRO A 31 5.88 15.22 1.84
CA PRO A 31 5.38 15.92 0.66
C PRO A 31 4.16 15.20 0.06
N ASP A 32 3.09 15.92 -0.28
CA ASP A 32 1.88 15.34 -0.88
C ASP A 32 2.17 14.48 -2.13
N ALA A 33 3.12 14.96 -2.96
CA ALA A 33 3.55 14.24 -4.16
C ALA A 33 4.18 12.87 -3.84
N LEU A 34 4.86 12.74 -2.69
CA LEU A 34 5.41 11.46 -2.24
C LEU A 34 4.29 10.51 -1.80
N CYS A 35 3.33 11.01 -1.02
CA CYS A 35 2.19 10.20 -0.56
C CYS A 35 1.39 9.67 -1.75
N ALA A 36 1.07 10.54 -2.72
CA ALA A 36 0.35 10.16 -3.94
C ALA A 36 1.13 9.14 -4.79
N ALA A 37 2.46 9.28 -4.88
CA ALA A 37 3.30 8.32 -5.59
C ALA A 37 3.31 6.94 -4.91
N LEU A 38 3.38 6.90 -3.58
CA LEU A 38 3.30 5.66 -2.82
C LEU A 38 1.93 4.99 -2.94
N GLU A 39 0.84 5.75 -2.81
CA GLU A 39 -0.52 5.23 -2.99
C GLU A 39 -0.69 4.59 -4.38
N THR A 40 -0.23 5.27 -5.43
CA THR A 40 -0.29 4.79 -6.81
C THR A 40 0.49 3.48 -6.98
N GLU A 41 1.70 3.40 -6.46
CA GLU A 41 2.55 2.21 -6.59
C GLU A 41 2.05 1.05 -5.69
N ILE A 42 1.54 1.33 -4.49
CA ILE A 42 0.92 0.33 -3.61
C ILE A 42 -0.34 -0.21 -4.28
N ALA A 43 -1.25 0.64 -4.75
CA ALA A 43 -2.49 0.21 -5.41
C ALA A 43 -2.20 -0.67 -6.64
N ARG A 44 -1.16 -0.34 -7.41
CA ARG A 44 -0.71 -1.14 -8.57
C ARG A 44 -0.25 -2.53 -8.15
N ARG A 45 0.54 -2.65 -7.08
CA ARG A 45 1.09 -3.94 -6.61
C ARG A 45 0.07 -4.77 -5.84
N ALA A 46 -0.80 -4.10 -5.09
CA ALA A 46 -1.81 -4.75 -4.27
C ALA A 46 -2.99 -5.31 -5.08
N ALA A 47 -3.14 -4.89 -6.34
CA ALA A 47 -4.27 -5.21 -7.18
C ALA A 47 -4.55 -6.74 -7.22
N PRO A 48 -5.82 -7.16 -7.00
CA PRO A 48 -7.03 -6.35 -6.92
C PRO A 48 -7.47 -5.97 -5.49
N ARG A 49 -6.59 -6.01 -4.47
CA ARG A 49 -6.95 -5.58 -3.11
C ARG A 49 -7.21 -4.07 -3.08
N PRO A 50 -8.31 -3.60 -2.47
CA PRO A 50 -8.59 -2.18 -2.35
C PRO A 50 -7.55 -1.52 -1.43
N LEU A 51 -7.10 -0.33 -1.84
CA LEU A 51 -6.31 0.57 -1.00
C LEU A 51 -7.25 1.54 -0.26
N GLN A 52 -6.99 1.75 1.02
CA GLN A 52 -7.72 2.69 1.88
C GLN A 52 -6.72 3.56 2.66
N ASP A 53 -7.10 4.79 2.96
CA ASP A 53 -6.33 5.66 3.84
C ASP A 53 -6.53 5.25 5.31
N ALA A 54 -5.45 5.18 6.09
CA ALA A 54 -5.54 5.06 7.54
C ALA A 54 -5.96 6.43 8.12
N PRO A 55 -7.10 6.54 8.84
CA PRO A 55 -7.55 5.56 9.83
C PRO A 55 -8.79 4.75 9.44
N ALA A 56 -9.29 4.84 8.21
CA ALA A 56 -10.49 4.10 7.77
C ALA A 56 -10.27 2.58 7.70
N ALA A 57 -9.02 2.13 7.88
CA ALA A 57 -8.58 0.75 7.87
C ALA A 57 -9.34 -0.14 8.86
N HIS A 58 -9.93 -1.21 8.35
CA HIS A 58 -10.46 -2.30 9.18
C HIS A 58 -9.32 -3.03 9.91
N ARG A 59 -9.60 -3.65 11.06
CA ARG A 59 -8.64 -4.55 11.76
C ARG A 59 -8.10 -5.69 10.88
N GLU A 60 -8.78 -5.96 9.76
CA GLU A 60 -8.45 -7.01 8.80
C GLU A 60 -7.58 -6.50 7.62
N ALA A 61 -7.06 -5.27 7.69
CA ALA A 61 -6.21 -4.71 6.65
C ALA A 61 -4.71 -4.98 6.89
N LEU A 62 -3.94 -5.14 5.81
CA LEU A 62 -2.49 -4.95 5.84
C LEU A 62 -2.23 -3.45 6.00
N SER A 63 -1.66 -3.05 7.12
CA SER A 63 -1.26 -1.66 7.37
C SER A 63 0.14 -1.42 6.83
N ILE A 64 0.33 -0.33 6.10
CA ILE A 64 1.62 0.16 5.60
C ILE A 64 1.74 1.62 6.02
N THR A 65 2.84 1.97 6.66
CA THR A 65 3.10 3.33 7.14
C THR A 65 4.42 3.82 6.59
N LEU A 66 4.44 4.99 5.97
CA LEU A 66 5.68 5.68 5.65
C LEU A 66 6.25 6.31 6.94
N GLU A 67 7.48 5.98 7.26
CA GLU A 67 8.26 6.68 8.29
C GLU A 67 9.40 7.43 7.61
N LEU A 68 9.40 8.76 7.73
CA LEU A 68 10.50 9.61 7.28
C LEU A 68 11.43 9.88 8.45
N THR A 69 12.71 9.55 8.28
CA THR A 69 13.75 9.78 9.29
C THR A 69 14.46 11.11 9.06
N ARG A 70 14.62 11.52 7.80
CA ARG A 70 15.20 12.83 7.43
C ARG A 70 14.46 13.41 6.23
N GLN A 71 14.17 14.70 6.31
CA GLN A 71 13.56 15.46 5.23
C GLN A 71 14.15 16.87 5.21
N GLN A 72 14.86 17.18 4.13
CA GLN A 72 15.44 18.48 3.82
C GLN A 72 15.19 18.77 2.34
N ASP A 73 15.50 19.98 1.88
CA ASP A 73 15.23 20.36 0.49
C ASP A 73 15.93 19.46 -0.52
N ASP A 74 17.12 18.95 -0.20
CA ASP A 74 18.01 18.18 -1.07
C ASP A 74 18.18 16.72 -0.65
N LEU A 75 17.51 16.31 0.43
CA LEU A 75 17.65 15.00 1.06
C LEU A 75 16.31 14.47 1.55
N LEU A 76 16.03 13.21 1.23
CA LEU A 76 14.94 12.47 1.83
C LEU A 76 15.41 11.07 2.23
N GLU A 77 15.13 10.69 3.47
CA GLU A 77 15.43 9.37 4.02
C GLU A 77 14.20 8.82 4.74
N GLY A 78 13.92 7.54 4.54
CA GLY A 78 12.80 6.89 5.21
C GLY A 78 12.68 5.41 4.88
N ARG A 79 11.61 4.81 5.40
CA ARG A 79 11.28 3.38 5.28
C ARG A 79 9.78 3.15 5.36
N LEU A 80 9.37 1.94 5.02
CA LEU A 80 8.00 1.47 5.21
C LEU A 80 7.94 0.52 6.41
N LEU A 81 7.03 0.82 7.33
CA LEU A 81 6.63 -0.09 8.39
C LEU A 81 5.37 -0.81 7.93
N TRP A 82 5.24 -2.11 8.21
CA TRP A 82 4.04 -2.84 7.86
C TRP A 82 3.58 -3.80 8.95
N GLN A 83 2.28 -4.06 8.98
CA GLN A 83 1.66 -5.01 9.89
C GLN A 83 0.49 -5.72 9.21
N THR A 84 0.48 -7.04 9.27
CA THR A 84 -0.62 -7.88 8.79
C THR A 84 -1.70 -8.07 9.87
N PRO A 85 -2.93 -8.47 9.51
CA PRO A 85 -4.01 -8.70 10.47
C PRO A 85 -3.73 -9.76 11.54
N ASP A 86 -2.90 -10.77 11.22
CA ASP A 86 -2.46 -11.82 12.15
C ASP A 86 -1.33 -11.36 13.07
N GLY A 87 -0.94 -10.08 13.01
CA GLY A 87 0.01 -9.46 13.92
C GLY A 87 1.47 -9.58 13.51
N ARG A 88 1.78 -10.19 12.35
CA ARG A 88 3.13 -10.14 11.81
C ARG A 88 3.44 -8.70 11.40
N ASN A 89 4.66 -8.26 11.65
CA ASN A 89 5.12 -6.95 11.29
C ASN A 89 6.50 -7.02 10.65
N GLY A 90 6.91 -5.92 10.05
CA GLY A 90 8.26 -5.75 9.53
C GLY A 90 8.53 -4.33 9.12
N GLU A 91 9.79 -4.09 8.82
CA GLU A 91 10.32 -2.79 8.44
C GLU A 91 11.13 -2.98 7.16
N SER A 92 10.97 -2.07 6.21
CA SER A 92 11.85 -2.03 5.06
C SER A 92 13.23 -1.52 5.45
N PRO A 93 14.26 -1.81 4.65
CA PRO A 93 15.50 -1.05 4.69
C PRO A 93 15.23 0.45 4.60
N LEU A 94 16.12 1.25 5.18
CA LEU A 94 16.15 2.68 4.94
C LEU A 94 16.57 2.92 3.49
N VAL A 95 15.79 3.76 2.82
CA VAL A 95 16.11 4.30 1.51
C VAL A 95 16.47 5.76 1.71
N GLU A 96 17.52 6.21 1.05
CA GLU A 96 17.94 7.61 1.00
C GLU A 96 17.98 8.06 -0.46
N VAL A 97 17.49 9.27 -0.73
CA VAL A 97 17.72 9.98 -1.98
C VAL A 97 18.34 11.33 -1.66
N VAL A 98 19.43 11.64 -2.34
CA VAL A 98 20.17 12.90 -2.22
C VAL A 98 20.27 13.56 -3.59
N SER A 99 20.09 14.86 -3.63
CA SER A 99 20.33 15.71 -4.79
C SER A 99 21.40 16.74 -4.43
N THR A 100 22.41 16.95 -5.28
CA THR A 100 23.52 17.87 -4.96
C THR A 100 23.31 19.27 -5.51
N ASP A 101 22.53 19.42 -6.57
CA ASP A 101 22.52 20.63 -7.39
C ASP A 101 21.17 21.37 -7.34
N ARG A 102 20.13 20.73 -6.81
CA ARG A 102 18.76 21.25 -6.73
C ARG A 102 17.94 20.56 -5.66
N PRO A 103 16.83 21.16 -5.20
CA PRO A 103 15.89 20.47 -4.33
C PRO A 103 15.31 19.19 -4.96
N ILE A 104 14.88 18.25 -4.12
CA ILE A 104 14.17 17.02 -4.48
C ILE A 104 12.89 17.39 -5.25
N ASP A 105 12.86 17.02 -6.53
CA ASP A 105 11.72 17.24 -7.41
C ASP A 105 10.73 16.06 -7.41
N ALA A 106 9.57 16.24 -8.04
CA ALA A 106 8.53 15.21 -8.10
C ALA A 106 9.02 13.88 -8.70
N ARG A 107 9.93 13.93 -9.68
CA ARG A 107 10.49 12.72 -10.30
C ARG A 107 11.39 11.96 -9.32
N ALA A 108 12.17 12.68 -8.51
CA ALA A 108 12.95 12.08 -7.44
C ALA A 108 12.05 11.45 -6.37
N LEU A 109 10.94 12.10 -6.01
CA LEU A 109 9.94 11.54 -5.07
C LEU A 109 9.30 10.25 -5.61
N GLU A 110 8.94 10.20 -6.90
CA GLU A 110 8.44 8.97 -7.54
C GLU A 110 9.48 7.85 -7.53
N GLY A 111 10.75 8.18 -7.83
CA GLY A 111 11.86 7.24 -7.76
C GLY A 111 12.06 6.68 -6.34
N PHE A 112 11.98 7.55 -5.34
CA PHE A 112 12.07 7.19 -3.94
C PHE A 112 10.91 6.28 -3.50
N ALA A 113 9.66 6.63 -3.84
CA ALA A 113 8.48 5.79 -3.58
C ALA A 113 8.61 4.38 -4.18
N ARG A 114 9.09 4.31 -5.42
CA ARG A 114 9.34 3.04 -6.11
C ARG A 114 10.43 2.23 -5.41
N ALA A 115 11.53 2.87 -5.04
CA ALA A 115 12.66 2.24 -4.37
C ALA A 115 12.23 1.65 -3.02
N LEU A 116 11.52 2.43 -2.18
CA LEU A 116 10.95 1.96 -0.92
C LEU A 116 10.18 0.65 -1.10
N LEU A 117 9.24 0.60 -2.05
CA LEU A 117 8.46 -0.60 -2.30
C LEU A 117 9.28 -1.74 -2.92
N GLN A 118 10.32 -1.45 -3.70
CA GLN A 118 11.18 -2.48 -4.33
C GLN A 118 12.04 -3.22 -3.32
N VAL A 119 12.54 -2.52 -2.31
CA VAL A 119 13.42 -3.10 -1.28
C VAL A 119 12.66 -3.60 -0.05
N SER A 120 11.35 -3.43 -0.03
CA SER A 120 10.50 -3.91 1.06
C SER A 120 9.97 -5.32 0.79
N ASP A 121 10.06 -6.20 1.78
CA ASP A 121 9.41 -7.52 1.79
C ASP A 121 7.93 -7.41 2.17
N LEU A 122 7.19 -6.49 1.54
CA LEU A 122 5.78 -6.28 1.85
C LEU A 122 4.95 -7.50 1.43
N PRO A 123 3.99 -7.95 2.26
CA PRO A 123 3.06 -9.01 1.90
C PRO A 123 1.95 -8.49 0.97
N LEU A 124 2.35 -7.95 -0.19
CA LEU A 124 1.46 -7.44 -1.23
C LEU A 124 1.06 -8.51 -2.28
#